data_AF-A0A6A4QH26-F1
#
_entry.id   AF-A0A6A4QH26-F1
#
_cell.length_a   1.000
_cell.length_b   1.000
_cell.length_c   1.000
_cell.angle_alpha   90.00
_cell.angle_beta   90.00
_cell.angle_gamma   90.00
#
_symmetry.space_group_name_H-M   'P 1'
#
loop_
_entity.id
_entity.type
_entity.pdbx_description
1 polymer ?
#
loop_
_entity_poly.entity_id
_entity_poly.type
_entity_poly.pdbx_seq_one_letter_code
_entity_poly.pdbx_strand_id
1 'polypeptide(L)'
;MLFQIENEYGPHSKLLGAAGQNYVNWAAKMAVEMGTGVPWVMCKEDNAPDPVINTCNGFYCDQFTPNKPYKPTIWTEAWSGWFSEFGGPIHKRPVQDLAFAVGRFIQKGGSFVNYYMVSFLLLT
;
A
#
# COMPACT_ATOMS: atom_id res chain seq x y z
N MET A 1 -14.12 0.84 -4.12
CA MET A 1 -13.59 2.20 -3.89
C MET A 1 -13.16 2.30 -2.44
N LEU A 2 -11.98 2.87 -2.18
CA LEU A 2 -11.35 2.97 -0.87
C LEU A 2 -10.74 4.38 -0.76
N PHE A 3 -10.60 4.91 0.45
CA PHE A 3 -9.78 6.09 0.71
C PHE A 3 -8.53 5.71 1.50
N GLN A 4 -7.42 6.41 1.24
CA GLN A 4 -6.19 6.23 2.00
C GLN A 4 -5.96 7.45 2.88
N ILE A 5 -5.62 7.21 4.14
CA ILE A 5 -5.07 8.22 5.04
C ILE A 5 -3.60 7.89 5.28
N GLU A 6 -2.74 8.89 5.31
CA GLU A 6 -1.28 8.74 5.39
C GLU A 6 -0.65 7.94 4.23
N ASN A 7 0.69 7.88 4.18
CA ASN A 7 1.40 7.07 3.19
C ASN A 7 2.71 6.50 3.72
N GLU A 8 2.78 5.18 3.84
CA GLU A 8 3.96 4.44 4.31
C GLU A 8 4.56 4.98 5.62
N TYR A 9 3.70 5.39 6.55
CA TYR A 9 4.13 6.03 7.80
C TYR A 9 4.68 5.05 8.83
N GLY A 10 4.37 3.75 8.74
CA GLY A 10 4.76 2.74 9.74
C GLY A 10 6.25 2.73 10.11
N PRO A 11 7.20 2.79 9.15
CA PRO A 11 8.63 2.95 9.45
C PRO A 11 8.94 4.23 10.27
N HIS A 12 8.30 5.35 9.95
CA HIS A 12 8.47 6.61 10.68
C HIS A 12 7.84 6.54 12.08
N SER A 13 6.64 5.96 12.18
CA SER A 13 5.96 5.70 13.46
C SER A 13 6.85 4.90 14.42
N LYS A 14 7.51 3.84 13.92
CA LYS A 14 8.45 3.02 14.70
C LYS A 14 9.65 3.83 15.20
N LEU A 15 10.19 4.74 14.40
CA LEU A 15 11.31 5.62 14.80
C LEU A 15 10.89 6.64 15.87
N LEU A 16 9.65 7.13 15.80
CA LEU A 16 9.10 8.13 16.74
C LEU A 16 8.47 7.50 18.00
N GLY A 17 8.40 6.17 18.07
CA GLY A 17 7.87 5.44 19.22
C GLY A 17 6.44 5.84 19.57
N ALA A 18 6.20 6.16 20.84
CA ALA A 18 4.86 6.49 21.35
C ALA A 18 4.23 7.70 20.65
N ALA A 19 5.03 8.72 20.28
CA ALA A 19 4.51 9.88 19.57
C ALA A 19 4.02 9.51 18.16
N GLY A 20 4.79 8.66 17.46
CA GLY A 20 4.40 8.10 16.16
C GLY A 20 3.12 7.28 16.25
N GLN A 21 3.00 6.41 17.24
CA GLN A 21 1.79 5.61 17.46
C GLN A 21 0.56 6.47 17.76
N ASN A 22 0.72 7.49 18.60
CA ASN A 22 -0.37 8.42 18.93
C ASN A 22 -0.85 9.17 17.68
N TYR A 23 0.07 9.55 16.80
CA TYR A 23 -0.27 10.15 15.50
C TYR A 23 -1.04 9.19 14.59
N VAL A 24 -0.57 7.94 14.43
CA VAL A 24 -1.28 6.91 13.63
C VAL A 24 -2.71 6.72 14.12
N ASN A 25 -2.89 6.61 15.44
CA ASN A 25 -4.21 6.44 16.05
C ASN A 25 -5.10 7.67 15.82
N TRP A 26 -4.54 8.88 15.95
CA TRP A 26 -5.26 10.13 15.70
C TRP A 26 -5.68 10.25 14.23
N ALA A 27 -4.76 9.98 13.28
CA ALA A 27 -5.02 10.10 11.85
C ALA A 27 -6.11 9.12 11.39
N ALA A 28 -6.02 7.86 11.84
CA ALA A 28 -7.02 6.85 11.56
C ALA A 28 -8.40 7.22 12.13
N LYS A 29 -8.45 7.71 13.37
CA LYS A 29 -9.70 8.16 14.00
C LYS A 29 -10.32 9.31 13.22
N MET A 30 -9.53 10.34 12.90
CA MET A 30 -9.99 11.50 12.15
C MET A 30 -10.58 11.09 10.79
N ALA A 31 -9.89 10.21 10.05
CA ALA A 31 -10.36 9.74 8.74
C ALA A 31 -11.69 8.99 8.83
N VAL A 32 -11.83 8.10 9.82
CA VAL A 32 -13.07 7.33 10.04
C VAL A 32 -14.23 8.24 10.44
N GLU A 33 -13.98 9.26 11.26
CA GLU A 33 -14.99 10.25 11.69
C GLU A 33 -15.48 11.17 10.56
N MET A 34 -14.80 11.20 9.40
CA MET A 34 -15.31 11.90 8.21
C MET A 34 -16.60 11.27 7.65
N GLY A 35 -16.95 10.04 8.06
CA GLY A 35 -18.26 9.45 7.74
C GLY A 35 -18.49 9.20 6.24
N THR A 36 -17.42 8.89 5.49
CA THR A 36 -17.45 8.77 4.02
C THR A 36 -18.30 7.61 3.48
N GLY A 37 -18.67 6.64 4.34
CA GLY A 37 -19.44 5.46 3.97
C GLY A 37 -18.65 4.40 3.18
N VAL A 38 -17.36 4.61 2.95
CA VAL A 38 -16.46 3.64 2.27
C VAL A 38 -15.24 3.33 3.15
N PRO A 39 -14.57 2.17 2.96
CA PRO A 39 -13.45 1.78 3.82
C PRO A 39 -12.22 2.68 3.65
N TRP A 40 -11.47 2.82 4.75
CA TRP A 40 -10.18 3.48 4.79
C TRP A 40 -9.03 2.47 4.80
N VAL A 41 -7.93 2.81 4.15
CA VAL A 41 -6.68 2.04 4.12
C VAL A 41 -5.49 2.87 4.62
N MET A 42 -4.46 2.18 5.12
CA MET A 42 -3.11 2.72 5.36
C MET A 42 -2.09 1.76 4.76
N CYS A 43 -1.21 2.23 3.87
CA CYS A 43 -0.16 1.41 3.27
C CYS A 43 1.07 1.32 4.18
N LYS A 44 1.67 0.12 4.26
CA LYS A 44 2.82 -0.20 5.13
C LYS A 44 2.66 0.24 6.60
N GLU A 45 1.44 0.15 7.12
CA GLU A 45 1.12 0.46 8.53
C GLU A 45 0.66 -0.81 9.27
N ASP A 46 1.60 -1.61 9.77
CA ASP A 46 1.32 -2.92 10.40
C ASP A 46 0.30 -2.84 11.55
N ASN A 47 0.28 -1.71 12.27
CA ASN A 47 -0.56 -1.50 13.44
C ASN A 47 -1.74 -0.56 13.17
N ALA A 48 -2.17 -0.41 11.90
CA ALA A 48 -3.35 0.38 11.55
C ALA A 48 -4.57 -0.05 12.40
N PRO A 49 -5.19 0.88 13.16
CA PRO A 49 -6.27 0.56 14.07
C PRO A 49 -7.57 0.27 13.30
N ASP A 50 -8.46 -0.53 13.89
CA ASP A 50 -9.76 -0.77 13.28
C ASP A 50 -10.61 0.51 13.21
N PRO A 51 -11.45 0.67 12.17
CA PRO A 51 -11.72 -0.26 11.07
C PRO A 51 -10.76 -0.12 9.86
N VAL A 52 -9.65 0.62 9.98
CA VAL A 52 -8.73 0.90 8.87
C VAL A 52 -7.98 -0.37 8.45
N ILE A 53 -7.87 -0.60 7.15
CA ILE A 53 -7.23 -1.79 6.58
C ILE A 53 -5.76 -1.49 6.28
N ASN A 54 -4.82 -2.26 6.85
CA ASN A 54 -3.43 -2.15 6.47
C ASN A 54 -3.19 -2.84 5.12
N THR A 55 -2.34 -2.25 4.28
CA THR A 55 -2.13 -2.69 2.89
C THR A 55 -0.65 -2.76 2.54
N CYS A 56 -0.33 -3.48 1.46
CA CYS A 56 1.04 -3.73 1.04
C CYS A 56 1.44 -2.92 -0.21
N ASN A 57 2.71 -2.49 -0.23
CA ASN A 57 3.37 -1.83 -1.36
C ASN A 57 4.68 -2.57 -1.65
N GLY A 58 5.00 -2.77 -2.93
CA GLY A 58 6.25 -3.42 -3.32
C GLY A 58 6.22 -4.03 -4.71
N PHE A 59 7.32 -4.71 -5.06
CA PHE A 59 7.37 -5.58 -6.25
C PHE A 59 6.57 -6.88 -6.04
N TYR A 60 6.52 -7.37 -4.81
CA TYR A 60 5.86 -8.61 -4.40
C TYR A 60 5.15 -8.40 -3.07
N CYS A 61 3.87 -8.80 -3.00
CA CYS A 61 3.06 -8.76 -1.79
C CYS A 61 2.40 -10.12 -1.48
N ASP A 62 2.85 -11.21 -2.11
CA ASP A 62 2.24 -12.55 -1.98
C ASP A 62 2.48 -13.21 -0.60
N GLN A 63 3.28 -12.59 0.25
CA GLN A 63 3.51 -13.02 1.65
C GLN A 63 2.85 -12.08 2.66
N PHE A 64 2.26 -10.97 2.19
CA PHE A 64 1.60 -10.03 3.06
C PHE A 64 0.32 -10.63 3.65
N THR A 65 0.11 -10.43 4.94
CA THR A 65 -1.14 -10.76 5.64
C THR A 65 -1.61 -9.51 6.37
N PRO A 66 -2.90 -9.14 6.26
CA PRO A 66 -3.43 -8.00 7.00
C PRO A 66 -3.35 -8.25 8.51
N ASN A 67 -3.37 -7.17 9.29
CA ASN A 67 -3.13 -7.22 10.72
C ASN A 67 -4.29 -7.83 11.54
N LYS A 68 -5.39 -8.19 10.88
CA LYS A 68 -6.55 -8.87 11.44
C LYS A 68 -7.12 -9.87 10.42
N PRO A 69 -7.64 -11.03 10.87
CA PRO A 69 -8.08 -12.10 9.98
C PRO A 69 -9.35 -11.78 9.17
N TYR A 70 -10.16 -10.81 9.61
CA TYR A 70 -11.36 -10.37 8.89
C TYR A 70 -11.09 -9.24 7.88
N LYS A 71 -9.86 -8.72 7.81
CA LYS A 71 -9.49 -7.70 6.84
C LYS A 71 -9.08 -8.38 5.52
N PRO A 72 -9.44 -7.81 4.36
CA PRO A 72 -9.01 -8.33 3.07
C PRO A 72 -7.52 -8.05 2.84
N THR A 73 -6.86 -8.93 2.07
CA THR A 73 -5.49 -8.72 1.60
C THR A 73 -5.50 -7.79 0.37
N ILE A 74 -4.89 -6.62 0.50
CA ILE A 74 -4.89 -5.54 -0.50
C ILE A 74 -3.44 -5.13 -0.84
N TRP A 75 -3.15 -5.02 -2.14
CA TRP A 75 -1.91 -4.51 -2.69
C TRP A 75 -2.14 -3.15 -3.35
N THR A 76 -1.80 -2.08 -2.63
CA THR A 76 -2.06 -0.68 -3.02
C THR A 76 -1.01 -0.14 -4.01
N GLU A 77 0.21 -0.65 -4.01
CA GLU A 77 1.23 -0.31 -5.00
C GLU A 77 2.00 -1.53 -5.52
N ALA A 78 1.51 -2.10 -6.63
CA ALA A 78 2.24 -3.06 -7.44
C ALA A 78 3.19 -2.31 -8.36
N TRP A 79 4.45 -2.17 -7.92
CA TRP A 79 5.44 -1.36 -8.63
C TRP A 79 5.71 -1.91 -10.03
N SER A 80 5.26 -1.20 -11.07
CA SER A 80 5.37 -1.61 -12.47
C SER A 80 6.74 -1.30 -13.09
N GLY A 81 7.63 -0.70 -12.32
CA GLY A 81 8.94 -0.19 -12.73
C GLY A 81 9.54 0.61 -11.58
N TRP A 82 10.41 1.56 -11.91
CA TRP A 82 10.93 2.54 -10.96
C TRP A 82 10.99 3.91 -11.62
N PHE A 83 10.99 4.97 -10.80
CA PHE A 83 11.19 6.32 -11.33
C PHE A 83 12.61 6.47 -11.88
N SER A 84 12.80 7.40 -12.82
CA SER A 84 14.13 7.81 -13.28
C SER A 84 14.53 9.10 -12.59
N GLU A 85 15.79 9.15 -12.18
CA GLU A 85 16.44 10.34 -11.61
C GLU A 85 17.32 11.03 -12.66
N PHE A 86 17.64 12.30 -12.46
CA PHE A 86 18.47 13.05 -13.40
C PHE A 86 19.87 12.42 -13.50
N GLY A 87 20.26 12.05 -14.72
CA GLY A 87 21.53 11.35 -14.98
C GLY A 87 21.51 9.85 -14.61
N GLY A 88 20.41 9.34 -14.07
CA GLY A 88 20.23 7.93 -13.74
C GLY A 88 19.73 7.09 -14.92
N PRO A 89 19.71 5.76 -14.78
CA PRO A 89 19.22 4.86 -15.81
C PRO A 89 17.68 4.85 -15.89
N ILE A 90 17.17 4.26 -16.97
CA ILE A 90 15.74 3.94 -17.11
C ILE A 90 15.51 2.54 -16.54
N HIS A 91 14.80 2.47 -15.41
CA HIS A 91 14.47 1.21 -14.75
C HIS A 91 13.19 0.60 -15.32
N LYS A 92 13.30 -0.60 -15.89
CA LYS A 92 12.15 -1.33 -16.45
C LYS A 92 11.89 -2.59 -15.64
N ARG A 93 10.61 -2.91 -15.42
CA ARG A 93 10.17 -4.21 -14.89
C ARG A 93 9.64 -5.06 -16.06
N PRO A 94 10.08 -6.33 -16.21
CA PRO A 94 9.52 -7.22 -17.21
C PRO A 94 8.02 -7.44 -16.97
N VAL A 95 7.23 -7.42 -18.05
CA VAL A 95 5.77 -7.66 -17.96
C VAL A 95 5.45 -9.07 -17.44
N GLN A 96 6.31 -10.05 -17.73
CA GLN A 96 6.19 -11.42 -17.26
C GLN A 96 6.37 -11.51 -15.73
N ASP A 97 7.31 -10.74 -15.18
CA ASP A 97 7.55 -10.67 -13.74
C ASP A 97 6.37 -10.01 -13.01
N LEU A 98 5.85 -8.90 -13.55
CA LEU A 98 4.67 -8.23 -12.99
C LEU A 98 3.45 -9.16 -13.02
N ALA A 99 3.18 -9.82 -14.16
CA ALA A 99 2.08 -10.76 -14.30
C ALA A 99 2.21 -11.96 -13.33
N PHE A 100 3.42 -12.49 -13.16
CA PHE A 100 3.70 -13.54 -12.18
C PHE A 100 3.42 -13.09 -10.75
N ALA A 101 3.92 -11.91 -10.36
CA ALA A 101 3.73 -11.39 -9.01
C ALA A 101 2.24 -11.15 -8.68
N VAL A 102 1.48 -10.57 -9.62
CA VAL A 102 0.03 -10.38 -9.50
C VAL A 102 -0.70 -11.72 -9.43
N GLY A 103 -0.39 -12.66 -10.32
CA GLY A 103 -0.99 -13.99 -10.34
C GLY A 103 -0.77 -14.75 -9.02
N ARG A 104 0.45 -14.69 -8.48
CA ARG A 104 0.81 -15.31 -7.21
C ARG A 104 0.09 -14.66 -6.01
N PHE A 105 -0.05 -13.34 -6.01
CA PHE A 105 -0.80 -12.61 -5.00
C PHE A 105 -2.27 -13.03 -4.98
N ILE A 106 -2.92 -13.08 -6.15
CA ILE A 106 -4.32 -13.48 -6.27
C ILE A 106 -4.51 -14.95 -5.88
N GLN A 107 -3.62 -15.85 -6.30
CA GLN A 107 -3.68 -17.28 -5.95
C GLN A 107 -3.68 -17.52 -4.43
N LYS A 108 -3.05 -16.62 -3.66
CA LYS A 108 -2.99 -16.69 -2.20
C LYS A 108 -4.10 -15.91 -1.49
N GLY A 109 -5.17 -15.56 -2.19
CA GLY A 109 -6.33 -14.87 -1.61
C GLY A 109 -6.23 -13.34 -1.63
N GLY A 110 -5.27 -12.77 -2.37
CA GLY A 110 -5.24 -11.35 -2.67
C GLY A 110 -6.51 -10.89 -3.40
N SER A 111 -7.10 -9.78 -2.95
CA SER A 111 -8.45 -9.36 -3.38
C SER A 111 -8.50 -7.99 -4.07
N PHE A 112 -7.41 -7.24 -4.03
CA PHE A 112 -7.27 -5.95 -4.71
C PHE A 112 -5.80 -5.72 -5.08
N VAL A 113 -5.55 -5.27 -6.30
CA VAL A 113 -4.22 -4.92 -6.82
C VAL A 113 -4.31 -3.60 -7.58
N ASN A 114 -3.39 -2.68 -7.30
CA ASN A 114 -3.26 -1.42 -8.03
C ASN A 114 -1.85 -1.28 -8.62
N TYR A 115 -1.77 -1.05 -9.93
CA TYR A 115 -0.49 -0.88 -10.64
C TYR A 115 0.06 0.53 -10.41
N TYR A 116 1.24 0.62 -9.82
CA TYR A 116 1.93 1.87 -9.54
C TYR A 116 3.22 1.95 -10.37
N MET A 117 3.28 2.61 -11.52
CA MET A 117 2.23 3.40 -12.18
C MET A 117 1.61 2.65 -13.37
N VAL A 118 0.32 2.89 -13.64
CA VAL A 118 -0.38 2.34 -14.81
C VAL A 118 -0.01 3.06 -16.11
N SER A 119 0.18 4.38 -16.05
CA SER A 119 0.57 5.18 -17.20
C SER A 119 1.99 5.69 -16.98
N PHE A 120 2.87 5.39 -17.91
CA PHE A 120 4.08 6.15 -18.10
C PHE A 120 3.68 7.47 -18.78
N LEU A 121 3.77 8.59 -18.07
CA LEU A 121 3.87 9.87 -18.77
C LEU A 121 5.22 9.85 -19.50
N LEU A 122 5.16 9.50 -20.78
CA LEU A 122 6.26 9.70 -21.71
C LEU A 122 6.52 11.20 -21.76
N LEU A 123 7.52 11.65 -21.01
CA LEU A 123 8.29 12.83 -21.40
C LEU A 123 9.12 12.41 -22.62
N THR A 124 8.44 12.25 -23.76
CA THR A 124 9.08 12.18 -25.10
C THR A 124 9.23 13.58 -25.65
#